data_AF-A0A1D2VQ89-F1
#
_entry.id   AF-A0A1D2VQ89-F1
#
_cell.length_a   1.000
_cell.length_b   1.000
_cell.length_c   1.000
_cell.angle_alpha   90.00
_cell.angle_beta   90.00
_cell.angle_gamma   90.00
#
_symmetry.space_group_name_H-M   'P 1'
#
loop_
_entity.id
_entity.type
_entity.pdbx_description
1 polymer ?
#
loop_
_entity_poly.entity_id
_entity_poly.type
_entity_poly.pdbx_seq_one_letter_code
_entity_poly.pdbx_strand_id
1 'polypeptide(L)'
;KSESKILKFSPELTNTLTDSELLKNIHYKELFHSPIQLFSKNDSQTVLKTVQDSLDSPSIQNRLILLGEKGLGKSTLLSQVFAYAISNNSVILPISKPEPLIQGDSDYNYIKDRKFYSQPMYLKKFFRKILKINHYSKIFQQIVLSNDYLLGDAVKFGQFVKFPTGKANLLQLIEFAASAKISALDRYKAFEALISELNNQDQFPVFILVDNFNYITNNPITMYRSPDNVPLKFTEFQLGSFLKNYISGDKSFPKGGVFLATSSDYQTTQTLSVGLDLQQNNPYASKKDFDLEWAEILRRNGGIKPYNLKGFSYNET
;
A
#
# COMPACT_ATOMS: atom_id res chain seq x y z
N LYS A 1 -20.51 23.08 1.34
CA LYS A 1 -19.85 23.39 0.05
C LYS A 1 -18.49 24.00 0.39
N SER A 2 -17.41 23.23 0.35
CA SER A 2 -16.06 23.75 0.59
C SER A 2 -15.51 24.38 -0.69
N GLU A 3 -15.03 25.61 -0.61
CA GLU A 3 -14.24 26.26 -1.65
C GLU A 3 -12.79 25.75 -1.62
N SER A 4 -12.03 25.96 -2.71
CA SER A 4 -10.61 25.63 -2.74
C SER A 4 -9.86 26.48 -1.72
N LYS A 5 -9.12 25.85 -0.81
CA LYS A 5 -8.45 26.52 0.32
C LYS A 5 -7.13 25.87 0.64
N ILE A 6 -6.16 26.67 1.07
CA ILE A 6 -4.91 26.17 1.62
C ILE A 6 -5.16 25.66 3.04
N LEU A 7 -4.81 24.41 3.29
CA LEU A 7 -4.97 23.75 4.57
C LEU A 7 -3.60 23.34 5.11
N LYS A 8 -3.49 23.37 6.43
CA LYS A 8 -2.37 22.83 7.18
C LYS A 8 -2.83 21.57 7.91
N PHE A 9 -2.00 20.54 7.91
CA PHE A 9 -2.27 19.35 8.72
C PHE A 9 -2.06 19.64 10.20
N SER A 10 -2.77 18.93 11.08
CA SER A 10 -2.43 18.97 12.50
C SER A 10 -1.00 18.48 12.72
N PRO A 11 -0.30 18.94 13.77
CA PRO A 11 1.07 18.52 14.05
C PRO A 11 1.22 17.00 14.17
N GLU A 12 0.22 16.35 14.78
CA GLU A 12 0.16 14.90 14.95
C GLU A 12 0.06 14.17 13.61
N LEU A 13 -0.89 14.58 12.74
CA LEU A 13 -1.02 14.03 11.40
C LEU A 13 0.24 14.25 10.57
N THR A 14 0.91 15.40 10.74
CA THR A 14 2.15 15.72 10.03
C THR A 14 3.27 14.74 10.39
N ASN A 15 3.42 14.40 11.67
CA ASN A 15 4.40 13.42 12.13
C ASN A 15 4.09 12.03 11.55
N THR A 16 2.82 11.62 11.64
CA THR A 16 2.35 10.35 11.11
C THR A 16 2.51 10.23 9.59
N LEU A 17 2.21 11.28 8.84
CA LEU A 17 2.46 11.36 7.41
C LEU A 17 3.96 11.31 7.08
N THR A 18 4.80 11.91 7.92
CA THR A 18 6.26 11.85 7.74
C THR A 18 6.78 10.43 7.95
N ASP A 19 6.29 9.72 8.97
CA ASP A 19 6.59 8.31 9.22
C ASP A 19 6.09 7.40 8.08
N SER A 20 4.99 7.75 7.41
CA SER A 20 4.53 7.05 6.20
C SER A 20 5.47 7.20 5.01
N GLU A 21 6.31 8.24 5.00
CA GLU A 21 7.18 8.64 3.89
C GLU A 21 6.43 9.14 2.64
N LEU A 22 5.10 9.27 2.65
CA LEU A 22 4.32 9.86 1.54
C LEU A 22 4.70 11.34 1.32
N LEU A 23 5.02 12.08 2.39
CA LEU A 23 5.49 13.48 2.30
C LEU A 23 6.91 13.63 1.74
N LYS A 24 7.68 12.56 1.56
CA LYS A 24 9.03 12.67 0.96
C LYS A 24 8.96 13.05 -0.51
N ASN A 25 7.87 12.70 -1.18
CA ASN A 25 7.66 12.98 -2.61
C ASN A 25 6.98 14.34 -2.85
N ILE A 26 6.60 15.07 -1.78
CA ILE A 26 6.07 16.43 -1.91
C ILE A 26 7.25 17.40 -1.95
N HIS A 27 7.53 17.90 -3.15
CA HIS A 27 8.56 18.88 -3.42
C HIS A 27 8.30 20.20 -2.66
N TYR A 28 9.37 20.89 -2.27
CA TYR A 28 9.35 22.24 -1.69
C TYR A 28 8.65 22.41 -0.33
N LYS A 29 8.40 21.33 0.41
CA LYS A 29 7.90 21.42 1.80
C LYS A 29 8.79 22.24 2.73
N GLU A 30 10.07 22.38 2.39
CA GLU A 30 11.07 23.16 3.14
C GLU A 30 10.85 24.67 3.03
N LEU A 31 10.09 25.15 2.03
CA LEU A 31 9.77 26.58 1.88
C LEU A 31 8.87 27.10 3.00
N PHE A 32 8.18 26.21 3.73
CA PHE A 32 7.24 26.56 4.77
C PHE A 32 7.62 25.89 6.09
N HIS A 33 7.27 26.51 7.21
CA HIS A 33 7.51 25.94 8.55
C HIS A 33 6.83 24.56 8.74
N SER A 34 5.74 24.31 8.03
CA SER A 34 5.00 23.06 8.09
C SER A 34 4.46 22.69 6.71
N PRO A 35 4.29 21.39 6.39
CA PRO A 35 3.66 20.96 5.16
C PRO A 35 2.26 21.56 5.05
N ILE A 36 2.04 22.35 4.00
CA ILE A 36 0.75 22.91 3.62
C ILE A 36 0.31 22.31 2.29
N GLN A 37 -1.00 22.22 2.09
CA GLN A 37 -1.57 21.69 0.86
C GLN A 37 -2.78 22.47 0.43
N LEU A 38 -2.97 22.56 -0.88
CA LEU A 38 -4.21 23.05 -1.45
C LEU A 38 -5.25 21.93 -1.41
N PHE A 39 -6.39 22.21 -0.78
CA PHE A 39 -7.60 21.42 -1.00
C PHE A 39 -8.26 21.95 -2.28
N SER A 40 -8.24 21.16 -3.35
CA SER A 40 -8.94 21.49 -4.59
C SER A 40 -10.39 21.05 -4.51
N LYS A 41 -11.31 21.97 -4.80
CA LYS A 41 -12.74 21.67 -4.87
C LYS A 41 -13.06 20.60 -5.92
N ASN A 42 -12.29 20.51 -7.00
CA ASN A 42 -12.56 19.55 -8.07
C ASN A 42 -11.95 18.19 -7.73
N ASP A 43 -10.64 18.14 -7.55
CA ASP A 43 -9.91 16.88 -7.43
C ASP A 43 -9.93 16.32 -6.00
N SER A 44 -9.56 17.14 -5.01
CA SER A 44 -9.55 16.71 -3.60
C SER A 44 -10.94 16.31 -3.14
N GLN A 45 -11.98 17.10 -3.46
CA GLN A 45 -13.33 16.79 -3.02
C GLN A 45 -13.84 15.46 -3.61
N THR A 46 -13.57 15.19 -4.88
CA THR A 46 -14.06 13.97 -5.56
C THR A 46 -13.37 12.73 -5.02
N VAL A 47 -12.04 12.79 -4.86
CA VAL A 47 -11.29 11.66 -4.30
C VAL A 47 -11.65 11.44 -2.83
N LEU A 48 -11.78 12.50 -2.02
CA LEU A 48 -12.14 12.35 -0.61
C LEU A 48 -13.57 11.87 -0.39
N LYS A 49 -14.51 12.20 -1.28
CA LYS A 49 -15.84 11.56 -1.26
C LYS A 49 -15.73 10.06 -1.49
N THR A 50 -14.89 9.63 -2.42
CA THR A 50 -14.64 8.20 -2.67
C THR A 50 -14.06 7.52 -1.41
N VAL A 51 -13.16 8.20 -0.70
CA VAL A 51 -12.64 7.71 0.59
C VAL A 51 -13.75 7.63 1.64
N GLN A 52 -14.60 8.65 1.75
CA GLN A 52 -15.73 8.66 2.66
C GLN A 52 -16.69 7.49 2.41
N ASP A 53 -17.07 7.27 1.15
CA ASP A 53 -17.94 6.15 0.76
C ASP A 53 -17.28 4.79 1.06
N SER A 54 -15.95 4.72 0.98
CA SER A 54 -15.19 3.51 1.27
C SER A 54 -15.06 3.15 2.76
N LEU A 55 -15.44 4.05 3.67
CA LEU A 55 -15.43 3.75 5.10
C LEU A 55 -16.45 2.66 5.46
N ASP A 56 -17.57 2.60 4.73
CA ASP A 56 -18.68 1.68 5.02
C ASP A 56 -18.87 0.60 3.95
N SER A 57 -17.99 0.52 2.95
CA SER A 57 -18.13 -0.40 1.81
C SER A 57 -16.86 -1.22 1.57
N PRO A 58 -16.99 -2.43 0.97
CA PRO A 58 -15.88 -3.36 0.84
C PRO A 58 -14.82 -2.86 -0.14
N SER A 59 -13.56 -3.19 0.14
CA SER A 59 -12.42 -2.67 -0.63
C SER A 59 -12.44 -3.04 -2.11
N ILE A 60 -13.10 -4.13 -2.49
CA ILE A 60 -13.29 -4.53 -3.91
C ILE A 60 -14.05 -3.48 -4.73
N GLN A 61 -14.95 -2.72 -4.11
CA GLN A 61 -15.73 -1.66 -4.77
C GLN A 61 -14.96 -0.32 -4.83
N ASN A 62 -13.95 -0.18 -3.96
CA ASN A 62 -13.22 1.06 -3.72
C ASN A 62 -11.75 0.91 -4.14
N ARG A 63 -11.52 0.71 -5.43
CA ARG A 63 -10.18 0.66 -6.02
C ARG A 63 -10.01 1.83 -6.98
N LEU A 64 -9.08 2.73 -6.65
CA LEU A 64 -8.83 3.95 -7.39
C LEU A 64 -7.35 4.06 -7.76
N ILE A 65 -7.06 4.51 -8.98
CA ILE A 65 -5.70 4.89 -9.39
C ILE A 65 -5.65 6.35 -9.86
N LEU A 66 -4.74 7.12 -9.28
CA LEU A 66 -4.50 8.52 -9.64
C LEU A 66 -3.54 8.59 -10.84
N LEU A 67 -4.05 9.18 -11.92
CA LEU A 67 -3.33 9.44 -13.17
C LEU A 67 -3.18 10.96 -13.38
N GLY A 68 -2.24 11.35 -14.23
CA GLY A 68 -2.06 12.75 -14.61
C GLY A 68 -0.63 13.05 -15.04
N GLU A 69 -0.40 14.29 -15.48
CA GLU A 69 0.91 14.78 -15.88
C GLU A 69 1.87 14.95 -14.69
N LYS A 70 3.14 15.19 -15.00
CA LYS A 70 4.19 15.39 -14.00
C LYS A 70 3.89 16.65 -13.18
N GLY A 71 3.97 16.55 -11.86
CA GLY A 71 3.81 17.71 -10.96
C GLY A 71 2.37 18.11 -10.61
N LEU A 72 1.33 17.43 -11.12
CA LEU A 72 -0.07 17.75 -10.80
C LEU A 72 -0.51 17.44 -9.35
N GLY A 73 0.38 16.94 -8.50
CA GLY A 73 0.07 16.69 -7.08
C GLY A 73 -0.56 15.33 -6.79
N LYS A 74 -0.28 14.29 -7.59
CA LYS A 74 -0.75 12.91 -7.34
C LYS A 74 -0.40 12.39 -5.94
N SER A 75 0.88 12.48 -5.55
CA SER A 75 1.34 12.10 -4.20
C SER A 75 0.75 13.00 -3.12
N THR A 76 0.56 14.30 -3.40
CA THR A 76 -0.13 15.24 -2.50
C THR A 76 -1.57 14.80 -2.26
N LEU A 77 -2.30 14.42 -3.30
CA LEU A 77 -3.68 13.95 -3.18
C LEU A 77 -3.77 12.61 -2.43
N LEU A 78 -2.86 11.67 -2.70
CA LEU A 78 -2.76 10.42 -1.93
C LEU A 78 -2.48 10.68 -0.44
N SER A 79 -1.73 11.74 -0.13
CA SER A 79 -1.46 12.15 1.25
C SER A 79 -2.68 12.80 1.93
N GLN A 80 -3.60 13.41 1.17
CA GLN A 80 -4.90 13.87 1.67
C GLN A 80 -5.82 12.69 1.97
N VAL A 81 -5.82 11.66 1.11
CA VAL A 81 -6.51 10.39 1.37
C VAL A 81 -6.01 9.76 2.66
N PHE A 82 -4.69 9.68 2.84
CA PHE A 82 -4.07 9.22 4.09
C PHE A 82 -4.56 10.02 5.29
N ALA A 83 -4.49 11.35 5.23
CA ALA A 83 -4.90 12.21 6.35
C ALA A 83 -6.36 11.98 6.72
N TYR A 84 -7.25 11.92 5.73
CA TYR A 84 -8.67 11.70 5.93
C TYR A 84 -8.96 10.32 6.52
N ALA A 85 -8.27 9.26 6.06
CA ALA A 85 -8.42 7.91 6.60
C ALA A 85 -7.99 7.83 8.08
N ILE A 86 -6.87 8.46 8.45
CA ILE A 86 -6.44 8.48 9.87
C ILE A 86 -7.43 9.24 10.74
N SER A 87 -7.93 10.39 10.27
CA SER A 87 -8.94 11.16 11.02
C SER A 87 -10.23 10.39 11.26
N ASN A 88 -10.52 9.36 10.45
CA ASN A 88 -11.66 8.46 10.61
C ASN A 88 -11.29 7.09 11.19
N ASN A 89 -10.24 7.02 12.03
CA ASN A 89 -9.83 5.79 12.74
C ASN A 89 -9.65 4.56 11.85
N SER A 90 -9.08 4.74 10.66
CA SER A 90 -8.84 3.64 9.72
C SER A 90 -7.42 3.08 9.83
N VAL A 91 -7.25 1.81 9.48
CA VAL A 91 -5.95 1.14 9.38
C VAL A 91 -5.31 1.48 8.05
N ILE A 92 -4.07 1.94 8.06
CA ILE A 92 -3.32 2.26 6.83
C ILE A 92 -2.17 1.28 6.62
N LEU A 93 -2.09 0.74 5.40
CA LEU A 93 -1.02 -0.10 4.88
C LEU A 93 -0.31 0.65 3.73
N PRO A 94 0.74 1.45 4.03
CA PRO A 94 1.34 2.36 3.04
C PRO A 94 2.61 1.78 2.41
N ILE A 95 2.65 1.79 1.08
CA ILE A 95 3.80 1.46 0.22
C ILE A 95 4.15 2.70 -0.60
N SER A 96 4.96 3.57 -0.01
CA SER A 96 5.29 4.89 -0.59
C SER A 96 6.37 4.82 -1.68
N LYS A 97 7.18 3.76 -1.65
CA LYS A 97 8.33 3.55 -2.53
C LYS A 97 8.44 2.06 -2.85
N PRO A 98 7.98 1.62 -4.04
CA PRO A 98 8.04 0.23 -4.44
C PRO A 98 9.42 -0.20 -4.96
N GLU A 99 10.35 0.73 -5.19
CA GLU A 99 11.67 0.46 -5.77
C GLU A 99 12.48 -0.58 -4.98
N PRO A 100 12.57 -0.50 -3.63
CA PRO A 100 13.29 -1.49 -2.84
C PRO A 100 12.71 -2.91 -2.90
N LEU A 101 11.46 -3.06 -3.35
CA LEU A 101 10.83 -4.38 -3.51
C LEU A 101 11.34 -5.12 -4.76
N ILE A 102 11.86 -4.39 -5.74
CA ILE A 102 12.19 -4.91 -7.07
C ILE A 102 13.71 -4.89 -7.33
N GLN A 103 14.44 -3.93 -6.77
CA GLN A 103 15.86 -3.66 -7.09
C GLN A 103 16.87 -4.70 -6.60
N GLY A 104 16.49 -5.67 -5.76
CA GLY A 104 17.42 -6.70 -5.32
C GLY A 104 18.20 -6.39 -4.04
N ASP A 105 17.96 -5.23 -3.42
CA ASP A 105 18.80 -4.66 -2.36
C ASP A 105 18.61 -5.29 -0.97
N SER A 106 17.71 -6.27 -0.83
CA SER A 106 17.32 -6.81 0.48
C SER A 106 17.25 -8.33 0.50
N ASP A 107 17.52 -8.93 1.65
CA ASP A 107 17.46 -10.39 1.77
C ASP A 107 16.08 -10.95 1.41
N TYR A 108 16.08 -12.12 0.77
CA TYR A 108 14.88 -12.84 0.38
C TYR A 108 15.05 -14.35 0.61
N ASN A 109 13.96 -15.03 0.95
CA ASN A 109 13.94 -16.46 1.23
C ASN A 109 12.76 -17.14 0.55
N TYR A 110 12.97 -18.33 -0.02
CA TYR A 110 11.89 -19.13 -0.60
C TYR A 110 11.10 -19.86 0.48
N ILE A 111 9.77 -19.70 0.47
CA ILE A 111 8.85 -20.38 1.38
C ILE A 111 8.21 -21.56 0.67
N LYS A 112 8.67 -22.77 0.99
CA LYS A 112 8.22 -24.02 0.33
C LYS A 112 6.72 -24.25 0.45
N ASP A 113 6.15 -24.01 1.63
CA ASP A 113 4.74 -24.30 1.94
C ASP A 113 3.78 -23.46 1.09
N ARG A 114 4.17 -22.22 0.79
CA ARG A 114 3.34 -21.25 0.06
C ARG A 114 3.78 -21.00 -1.37
N LYS A 115 4.94 -21.53 -1.76
CA LYS A 115 5.56 -21.37 -3.09
C LYS A 115 5.77 -19.92 -3.51
N PHE A 116 6.16 -19.05 -2.57
CA PHE A 116 6.53 -17.66 -2.85
C PHE A 116 7.85 -17.30 -2.17
N TYR A 117 8.42 -16.15 -2.55
CA TYR A 117 9.58 -15.56 -1.89
C TYR A 117 9.16 -14.50 -0.85
N SER A 118 9.76 -14.53 0.32
CA SER A 118 9.57 -13.51 1.37
C SER A 118 10.76 -12.58 1.44
N GLN A 119 10.51 -11.29 1.67
CA GLN A 119 11.54 -10.25 1.88
C GLN A 119 11.54 -9.79 3.35
N PRO A 120 12.16 -10.54 4.27
CA PRO A 120 12.07 -10.28 5.71
C PRO A 120 12.62 -8.91 6.13
N MET A 121 13.66 -8.40 5.48
CA MET A 121 14.19 -7.06 5.78
C MET A 121 13.19 -5.96 5.46
N TYR A 122 12.55 -6.05 4.28
CA TYR A 122 11.50 -5.11 3.90
C TYR A 122 10.31 -5.23 4.86
N LEU A 123 9.81 -6.44 5.13
CA LEU A 123 8.69 -6.67 6.03
C LEU A 123 8.93 -6.07 7.42
N LYS A 124 10.16 -6.15 7.95
CA LYS A 124 10.51 -5.53 9.24
C LYS A 124 10.32 -4.02 9.21
N LYS A 125 10.80 -3.36 8.15
CA LYS A 125 10.62 -1.91 7.95
C LYS A 125 9.13 -1.58 7.76
N PHE A 126 8.41 -2.42 7.03
CA PHE A 126 6.98 -2.29 6.79
C PHE A 126 6.15 -2.39 8.08
N PHE A 127 6.40 -3.37 8.94
CA PHE A 127 5.74 -3.48 10.25
C PHE A 127 6.05 -2.29 11.16
N ARG A 128 7.30 -1.83 11.21
CA ARG A 128 7.67 -0.62 11.96
C ARG A 128 6.93 0.61 11.47
N LYS A 129 6.78 0.74 10.14
CA LYS A 129 6.02 1.81 9.50
C LYS A 129 4.54 1.73 9.89
N ILE A 130 3.92 0.55 9.78
CA ILE A 130 2.53 0.31 10.18
C ILE A 130 2.29 0.63 11.66
N LEU A 131 3.19 0.20 12.56
CA LEU A 131 3.08 0.49 14.00
C LEU A 131 3.06 1.99 14.24
N LYS A 132 4.06 2.72 13.73
CA LYS A 132 4.18 4.16 13.94
C LYS A 132 2.96 4.92 13.44
N ILE A 133 2.45 4.54 12.27
CA ILE A 133 1.35 5.26 11.62
C ILE A 133 0.04 5.08 12.38
N ASN A 134 -0.26 3.85 12.76
CA ASN A 134 -1.53 3.51 13.41
C ASN A 134 -1.42 3.57 14.95
N HIS A 135 -0.29 4.02 15.51
CA HIS A 135 -0.09 4.14 16.95
C HIS A 135 -1.04 5.16 17.57
N TYR A 136 -1.26 6.29 16.88
CA TYR A 136 -2.05 7.40 17.39
C TYR A 136 -3.50 7.00 17.70
N SER A 137 -4.11 6.22 16.82
CA SER A 137 -5.51 5.80 16.92
C SER A 137 -5.72 4.59 17.84
N LYS A 138 -4.64 3.98 18.37
CA LYS A 138 -4.66 2.77 19.21
C LYS A 138 -5.50 1.62 18.64
N ILE A 139 -5.76 1.61 17.33
CA ILE A 139 -6.65 0.66 16.66
C ILE A 139 -6.21 -0.78 16.90
N PHE A 140 -4.90 -1.05 16.81
CA PHE A 140 -4.36 -2.40 17.00
C PHE A 140 -4.50 -2.94 18.42
N GLN A 141 -4.76 -2.09 19.43
CA GLN A 141 -5.07 -2.55 20.78
C GLN A 141 -6.51 -3.05 20.89
N GLN A 142 -7.41 -2.56 20.04
CA GLN A 142 -8.84 -2.88 20.07
C GLN A 142 -9.16 -4.14 19.26
N ILE A 143 -8.33 -4.45 18.25
CA ILE A 143 -8.47 -5.67 17.45
C ILE A 143 -7.88 -6.87 18.22
N VAL A 144 -8.78 -7.73 18.71
CA VAL A 144 -8.44 -9.00 19.34
C VAL A 144 -8.21 -10.06 18.26
N LEU A 145 -7.21 -10.93 18.46
CA LEU A 145 -6.90 -11.98 17.49
C LEU A 145 -8.02 -13.02 17.40
N SER A 146 -8.40 -13.38 16.17
CA SER A 146 -9.36 -14.43 15.85
C SER A 146 -8.73 -15.83 15.77
N ASN A 147 -7.41 -15.93 15.55
CA ASN A 147 -6.69 -17.19 15.49
C ASN A 147 -5.49 -17.26 16.45
N ASP A 148 -5.09 -18.50 16.77
CA ASP A 148 -3.85 -18.79 17.49
C ASP A 148 -2.66 -18.70 16.54
N TYR A 149 -1.66 -17.89 16.88
CA TYR A 149 -0.42 -17.79 16.11
C TYR A 149 0.79 -18.27 16.90
N LEU A 150 1.66 -19.01 16.22
CA LEU A 150 2.94 -19.49 16.74
C LEU A 150 4.05 -18.95 15.85
N LEU A 151 4.91 -18.10 16.42
CA LEU A 151 6.00 -17.45 15.70
C LEU A 151 7.34 -17.78 16.36
N GLY A 152 8.35 -18.14 15.59
CA GLY A 152 9.67 -18.49 16.11
C GLY A 152 10.41 -17.29 16.70
N ASP A 153 11.05 -17.52 17.85
CA ASP A 153 11.95 -16.59 18.51
C ASP A 153 13.39 -16.76 17.97
N ALA A 154 13.96 -15.66 17.47
CA ALA A 154 15.33 -15.59 16.98
C ALA A 154 16.37 -15.50 18.11
N VAL A 155 15.96 -15.03 19.30
CA VAL A 155 16.86 -14.91 20.46
C VAL A 155 17.03 -16.26 21.15
N LYS A 156 15.94 -17.02 21.25
CA LYS A 156 15.93 -18.35 21.87
C LYS A 156 15.65 -19.41 20.80
N PHE A 157 16.72 -19.92 20.20
CA PHE A 157 16.64 -20.95 19.17
C PHE A 157 15.72 -22.10 19.58
N GLY A 158 14.75 -22.44 18.72
CA GLY A 158 13.80 -23.52 18.94
C GLY A 158 12.59 -23.17 19.83
N GLN A 159 12.52 -21.95 20.38
CA GLN A 159 11.34 -21.50 21.12
C GLN A 159 10.36 -20.75 20.22
N PHE A 160 9.07 -20.89 20.54
CA PHE A 160 7.98 -20.22 19.86
C PHE A 160 7.28 -19.26 20.82
N VAL A 161 6.96 -18.07 20.34
CA VAL A 161 6.06 -17.15 21.01
C VAL A 161 4.65 -17.46 20.55
N LYS A 162 3.78 -17.78 21.51
CA LYS A 162 2.37 -18.05 21.27
C LYS A 162 1.55 -16.78 21.46
N PHE A 163 0.70 -16.48 20.49
CA PHE A 163 -0.32 -15.45 20.54
C PHE A 163 -1.69 -16.13 20.53
N PRO A 164 -2.29 -16.40 21.71
CA PRO A 164 -3.57 -17.08 21.80
C PRO A 164 -4.74 -16.16 21.46
N THR A 165 -5.72 -16.76 20.78
CA THR A 165 -7.03 -16.17 20.43
C THR A 165 -7.69 -15.58 21.67
N GLY A 166 -8.33 -14.41 21.52
CA GLY A 166 -9.11 -13.78 22.60
C GLY A 166 -8.30 -13.14 23.74
N LYS A 167 -6.99 -13.42 23.84
CA LYS A 167 -6.11 -12.90 24.92
C LYS A 167 -5.04 -11.94 24.42
N ALA A 168 -4.51 -12.20 23.23
CA ALA A 168 -3.54 -11.33 22.58
C ALA A 168 -4.25 -10.39 21.59
N ASN A 169 -3.68 -9.20 21.43
CA ASN A 169 -4.19 -8.17 20.53
C ASN A 169 -3.25 -8.02 19.34
N LEU A 170 -3.79 -7.46 18.25
CA LEU A 170 -3.03 -7.27 17.02
C LEU A 170 -1.77 -6.42 17.23
N LEU A 171 -1.80 -5.46 18.16
CA LEU A 171 -0.63 -4.64 18.51
C LEU A 171 0.55 -5.52 18.95
N GLN A 172 0.33 -6.48 19.85
CA GLN A 172 1.39 -7.35 20.38
C GLN A 172 2.02 -8.19 19.28
N LEU A 173 1.20 -8.68 18.34
CA LEU A 173 1.66 -9.44 17.19
C LEU A 173 2.55 -8.58 16.28
N ILE A 174 2.11 -7.37 15.96
CA ILE A 174 2.86 -6.46 15.08
C ILE A 174 4.15 -5.97 15.76
N GLU A 175 4.12 -5.65 17.05
CA GLU A 175 5.31 -5.27 17.84
C GLU A 175 6.36 -6.38 17.81
N PHE A 176 5.93 -7.63 18.00
CA PHE A 176 6.83 -8.77 17.88
C PHE A 176 7.38 -8.91 16.46
N ALA A 177 6.54 -8.75 15.43
CA ALA A 177 6.93 -8.84 14.02
C ALA A 177 7.92 -7.74 13.58
N ALA A 178 7.79 -6.54 14.16
CA ALA A 178 8.69 -5.40 13.94
C ALA A 178 10.02 -5.51 14.71
N SER A 179 10.06 -6.36 15.74
CA SER A 179 11.21 -6.54 16.60
C SER A 179 12.33 -7.33 15.92
N ALA A 180 13.52 -7.32 16.54
CA ALA A 180 14.60 -8.24 16.17
C ALA A 180 14.41 -9.66 16.73
N LYS A 181 13.40 -9.86 17.60
CA LYS A 181 13.16 -11.15 18.26
C LYS A 181 12.46 -12.15 17.36
N ILE A 182 11.75 -11.73 16.31
CA ILE A 182 11.14 -12.67 15.38
C ILE A 182 12.18 -13.27 14.43
N SER A 183 12.09 -14.59 14.23
CA SER A 183 12.84 -15.29 13.19
C SER A 183 12.59 -14.67 11.81
N ALA A 184 13.65 -14.45 11.02
CA ALA A 184 13.53 -13.94 9.66
C ALA A 184 12.65 -14.84 8.78
N LEU A 185 12.70 -16.16 9.01
CA LEU A 185 11.90 -17.14 8.29
C LEU A 185 10.42 -17.10 8.67
N ASP A 186 10.06 -16.66 9.88
CA ASP A 186 8.65 -16.62 10.32
C ASP A 186 8.03 -15.22 10.17
N ARG A 187 8.79 -14.20 9.77
CA ARG A 187 8.26 -12.85 9.57
C ARG A 187 7.17 -12.79 8.49
N TYR A 188 7.23 -13.68 7.50
CA TYR A 188 6.15 -13.79 6.51
C TYR A 188 4.85 -14.29 7.16
N LYS A 189 4.93 -15.22 8.12
CA LYS A 189 3.75 -15.75 8.84
C LYS A 189 3.08 -14.66 9.65
N ALA A 190 3.87 -13.79 10.29
CA ALA A 190 3.33 -12.62 10.97
C ALA A 190 2.60 -11.66 10.00
N PHE A 191 3.07 -11.56 8.75
CA PHE A 191 2.39 -10.74 7.74
C PHE A 191 1.09 -11.39 7.27
N GLU A 192 1.10 -12.71 7.02
CA GLU A 192 -0.13 -13.44 6.71
C GLU A 192 -1.15 -13.35 7.86
N ALA A 193 -0.69 -13.43 9.11
CA ALA A 193 -1.51 -13.27 10.30
C ALA A 193 -2.13 -11.86 10.35
N LEU A 194 -1.32 -10.81 10.17
CA LEU A 194 -1.81 -9.42 10.10
C LEU A 194 -2.92 -9.29 9.05
N ILE A 195 -2.68 -9.76 7.83
CA ILE A 195 -3.66 -9.63 6.75
C ILE A 195 -4.91 -10.48 7.00
N SER A 196 -4.77 -11.67 7.58
CA SER A 196 -5.91 -12.52 7.96
C SER A 196 -6.80 -11.84 9.00
N GLU A 197 -6.21 -11.29 10.07
CA GLU A 197 -6.98 -10.59 11.11
C GLU A 197 -7.64 -9.32 10.58
N LEU A 198 -6.97 -8.57 9.71
CA LEU A 198 -7.55 -7.39 9.06
C LEU A 198 -8.69 -7.72 8.09
N ASN A 199 -8.69 -8.92 7.48
CA ASN A 199 -9.81 -9.40 6.66
C ASN A 199 -11.00 -9.87 7.50
N ASN A 200 -10.75 -10.43 8.69
CA ASN A 200 -11.79 -11.01 9.53
C ASN A 200 -12.54 -9.96 10.37
N GLN A 201 -11.92 -8.81 10.61
CA GLN A 201 -12.52 -7.72 11.36
C GLN A 201 -13.38 -6.81 10.46
N ASP A 202 -14.47 -6.28 11.02
CA ASP A 202 -15.35 -5.30 10.36
C ASP A 202 -15.47 -3.98 11.17
N GLN A 203 -14.59 -3.78 12.15
CA GLN A 203 -14.64 -2.64 13.06
C GLN A 203 -13.98 -1.40 12.46
N PHE A 204 -12.86 -1.57 11.76
CA PHE A 204 -12.03 -0.49 11.25
C PHE A 204 -11.82 -0.64 9.74
N PRO A 205 -12.03 0.42 8.94
CA PRO A 205 -11.72 0.39 7.52
C PRO A 205 -10.22 0.19 7.28
N VAL A 206 -9.85 -0.54 6.23
CA VAL A 206 -8.44 -0.81 5.88
C VAL A 206 -8.11 -0.20 4.53
N PHE A 207 -7.11 0.68 4.51
CA PHE A 207 -6.64 1.36 3.31
C PHE A 207 -5.26 0.88 2.88
N ILE A 208 -5.16 0.36 1.65
CA ILE A 208 -3.89 0.12 0.99
C ILE A 208 -3.55 1.35 0.15
N LEU A 209 -2.45 2.02 0.47
CA LEU A 209 -2.00 3.21 -0.25
C LEU A 209 -0.66 2.90 -0.92
N VAL A 210 -0.59 2.96 -2.24
CA VAL A 210 0.64 2.72 -2.99
C VAL A 210 0.97 3.94 -3.83
N ASP A 211 2.09 4.59 -3.52
CA ASP A 211 2.63 5.65 -4.36
C ASP A 211 3.62 5.06 -5.38
N ASN A 212 3.86 5.76 -6.49
CA ASN A 212 4.74 5.30 -7.57
C ASN A 212 4.37 3.92 -8.13
N PHE A 213 3.07 3.56 -8.15
CA PHE A 213 2.62 2.22 -8.53
C PHE A 213 3.08 1.79 -9.93
N ASN A 214 3.23 2.75 -10.84
CA ASN A 214 3.70 2.48 -12.20
C ASN A 214 5.11 1.88 -12.25
N TYR A 215 5.94 2.10 -11.22
CA TYR A 215 7.23 1.42 -11.13
C TYR A 215 7.10 -0.10 -11.09
N ILE A 216 6.07 -0.63 -10.41
CA ILE A 216 5.78 -2.06 -10.33
C ILE A 216 5.34 -2.60 -11.69
N THR A 217 4.43 -1.90 -12.37
CA THR A 217 3.90 -2.33 -13.67
C THR A 217 4.92 -2.21 -14.80
N ASN A 218 5.88 -1.30 -14.67
CA ASN A 218 6.98 -1.14 -15.63
C ASN A 218 8.10 -2.15 -15.41
N ASN A 219 8.32 -2.58 -14.16
CA ASN A 219 9.36 -3.53 -13.78
C ASN A 219 8.73 -4.78 -13.14
N PRO A 220 7.92 -5.56 -13.88
CA PRO A 220 7.25 -6.74 -13.33
C PRO A 220 8.23 -7.86 -12.96
N ILE A 221 9.39 -7.89 -13.63
CA ILE A 221 10.50 -8.78 -13.35
C ILE A 221 11.46 -8.07 -12.40
N THR A 222 11.75 -8.71 -11.27
CA THR A 222 12.68 -8.17 -10.25
C THR A 222 14.13 -8.49 -10.57
N MET A 223 15.07 -7.82 -9.88
CA MET A 223 16.49 -8.13 -9.96
C MET A 223 16.89 -9.37 -9.15
N TYR A 224 15.98 -9.90 -8.31
CA TYR A 224 16.19 -11.15 -7.59
C TYR A 224 16.16 -12.36 -8.54
N ARG A 225 16.83 -13.44 -8.14
CA ARG A 225 16.96 -14.64 -8.97
C ARG A 225 16.61 -15.92 -8.21
N SER A 226 16.12 -16.92 -8.91
CA SER A 226 15.96 -18.27 -8.40
C SER A 226 17.32 -18.98 -8.25
N PRO A 227 17.38 -20.15 -7.58
CA PRO A 227 18.58 -20.99 -7.56
C PRO A 227 19.07 -21.37 -8.97
N ASP A 228 18.17 -21.46 -9.94
CA ASP A 228 18.48 -21.73 -11.35
C ASP A 228 18.88 -20.47 -12.13
N ASN A 229 19.18 -19.37 -11.43
CA ASN A 229 19.60 -18.08 -12.00
C ASN A 229 18.55 -17.42 -12.90
N VAL A 230 17.27 -17.75 -12.73
CA VAL A 230 16.14 -17.15 -13.46
C VAL A 230 15.61 -15.94 -12.70
N PRO A 231 15.38 -14.79 -13.34
CA PRO A 231 14.86 -13.62 -12.63
C PRO A 231 13.42 -13.85 -12.16
N LEU A 232 13.14 -13.44 -10.93
CA LEU A 232 11.85 -13.67 -10.27
C LEU A 232 10.86 -12.55 -10.60
N LYS A 233 9.59 -12.90 -10.83
CA LYS A 233 8.53 -11.90 -10.97
C LYS A 233 8.14 -11.29 -9.62
N PHE A 234 7.73 -10.03 -9.61
CA PHE A 234 7.25 -9.40 -8.37
C PHE A 234 6.03 -10.14 -7.78
N THR A 235 5.16 -10.68 -8.62
CA THR A 235 3.98 -11.46 -8.18
C THR A 235 4.33 -12.78 -7.48
N GLU A 236 5.56 -13.27 -7.62
CA GLU A 236 6.08 -14.45 -6.90
C GLU A 236 6.60 -14.12 -5.49
N PHE A 237 6.64 -12.84 -5.12
CA PHE A 237 6.95 -12.41 -3.76
C PHE A 237 5.70 -12.29 -2.90
N GLN A 238 5.84 -12.42 -1.59
CA GLN A 238 4.74 -12.31 -0.64
C GLN A 238 3.98 -10.98 -0.77
N LEU A 239 4.70 -9.85 -0.84
CA LEU A 239 4.09 -8.52 -0.99
C LEU A 239 3.49 -8.30 -2.38
N GLY A 240 4.10 -8.87 -3.42
CA GLY A 240 3.53 -8.80 -4.76
C GLY A 240 2.27 -9.63 -4.91
N SER A 241 2.23 -10.83 -4.32
CA SER A 241 1.03 -11.66 -4.21
C SER A 241 -0.07 -10.96 -3.39
N PHE A 242 0.30 -10.34 -2.26
CA PHE A 242 -0.61 -9.50 -1.49
C PHE A 242 -1.22 -8.38 -2.34
N LEU A 243 -0.38 -7.54 -2.95
CA LEU A 243 -0.87 -6.42 -3.79
C LEU A 243 -1.72 -6.92 -4.94
N LYS A 244 -1.26 -7.95 -5.67
CA LYS A 244 -1.99 -8.58 -6.77
C LYS A 244 -3.41 -8.95 -6.33
N ASN A 245 -3.58 -9.63 -5.21
CA ASN A 245 -4.88 -10.12 -4.75
C ASN A 245 -5.87 -8.99 -4.40
N TYR A 246 -5.40 -7.89 -3.81
CA TYR A 246 -6.28 -6.76 -3.44
C TYR A 246 -6.54 -5.81 -4.60
N ILE A 247 -5.55 -5.62 -5.49
CA ILE A 247 -5.69 -4.83 -6.72
C ILE A 247 -6.65 -5.54 -7.68
N SER A 248 -6.51 -6.86 -7.87
CA SER A 248 -7.41 -7.67 -8.69
C SER A 248 -8.80 -7.85 -8.07
N GLY A 249 -8.95 -7.61 -6.77
CA GLY A 249 -10.18 -7.86 -6.04
C GLY A 249 -10.43 -9.35 -5.76
N ASP A 250 -9.45 -10.22 -5.98
CA ASP A 250 -9.52 -11.64 -5.58
C ASP A 250 -9.63 -11.79 -4.06
N LYS A 251 -9.09 -10.80 -3.31
CA LYS A 251 -9.33 -10.60 -1.88
C LYS A 251 -9.89 -9.21 -1.63
N SER A 252 -10.73 -9.09 -0.61
CA SER A 252 -11.33 -7.82 -0.19
C SER A 252 -11.37 -7.72 1.32
N PHE A 253 -11.10 -6.53 1.85
CA PHE A 253 -11.46 -6.18 3.21
C PHE A 253 -12.98 -5.86 3.28
N PRO A 254 -13.64 -6.10 4.42
CA PRO A 254 -15.05 -5.74 4.62
C PRO A 254 -15.33 -4.24 4.48
N LYS A 255 -14.38 -3.41 4.92
CA LYS A 255 -14.43 -1.94 4.84
C LYS A 255 -13.08 -1.38 4.40
N GLY A 256 -13.10 -0.30 3.62
CA GLY A 256 -11.92 0.44 3.17
C GLY A 256 -11.71 0.37 1.66
N GLY A 257 -10.45 0.51 1.21
CA GLY A 257 -10.15 0.63 -0.22
C GLY A 257 -8.68 0.55 -0.59
N VAL A 258 -8.42 0.48 -1.89
CA VAL A 258 -7.06 0.48 -2.47
C VAL A 258 -6.89 1.74 -3.31
N PHE A 259 -5.94 2.59 -2.91
CA PHE A 259 -5.64 3.83 -3.61
C PHE A 259 -4.20 3.78 -4.11
N LEU A 260 -4.06 3.87 -5.42
CA LEU A 260 -2.79 3.83 -6.13
C LEU A 260 -2.50 5.21 -6.71
N ALA A 261 -1.25 5.63 -6.73
CA ALA A 261 -0.82 6.83 -7.45
C ALA A 261 0.30 6.48 -8.43
N THR A 262 0.22 7.03 -9.64
CA THR A 262 1.30 6.94 -10.61
C THR A 262 2.30 8.07 -10.41
N SER A 263 3.55 7.88 -10.84
CA SER A 263 4.55 8.95 -10.93
C SER A 263 5.03 9.10 -12.35
N SER A 264 5.14 10.34 -12.81
CA SER A 264 5.65 10.64 -14.15
C SER A 264 7.19 10.64 -14.20
N ASP A 265 7.87 10.35 -13.09
CA ASP A 265 9.33 10.18 -13.06
C ASP A 265 9.78 8.84 -13.65
N TYR A 266 8.86 7.87 -13.75
CA TYR A 266 9.11 6.59 -14.39
C TYR A 266 8.52 6.57 -15.79
N GLN A 267 9.14 5.78 -16.68
CA GLN A 267 8.69 5.58 -18.05
C GLN A 267 7.21 5.14 -18.08
N THR A 268 6.46 5.53 -19.09
CA THR A 268 5.10 5.02 -19.26
C THR A 268 5.13 3.75 -20.11
N THR A 269 4.50 2.69 -19.63
CA THR A 269 4.28 1.44 -20.38
C THR A 269 2.83 1.32 -20.80
N GLN A 270 2.56 0.48 -21.80
CA GLN A 270 1.19 0.22 -22.26
C GLN A 270 0.38 -0.58 -21.22
N THR A 271 1.05 -1.25 -20.28
CA THR A 271 0.44 -2.09 -19.24
C THR A 271 -0.67 -1.37 -18.47
N LEU A 272 -0.42 -0.14 -17.99
CA LEU A 272 -1.41 0.63 -17.25
C LEU A 272 -2.55 1.10 -18.15
N SER A 273 -2.24 1.65 -19.33
CA SER A 273 -3.27 2.14 -20.26
C SER A 273 -4.20 1.03 -20.73
N VAL A 274 -3.65 -0.15 -21.02
CA VAL A 274 -4.44 -1.33 -21.39
C VAL A 274 -5.20 -1.84 -20.16
N GLY A 275 -4.54 -2.03 -19.01
CA GLY A 275 -5.17 -2.55 -17.80
C GLY A 275 -6.28 -1.67 -17.21
N LEU A 276 -6.31 -0.38 -17.53
CA LEU A 276 -7.34 0.58 -17.13
C LEU A 276 -8.37 0.87 -18.24
N ASP A 277 -8.36 0.09 -19.31
CA ASP A 277 -9.25 0.22 -20.47
C ASP A 277 -9.20 1.59 -21.18
N LEU A 278 -8.06 2.28 -21.07
CA LEU A 278 -7.78 3.55 -21.75
C LEU A 278 -7.25 3.34 -23.16
N GLN A 279 -6.63 2.19 -23.43
CA GLN A 279 -6.05 1.83 -24.71
C GLN A 279 -6.35 0.37 -25.05
N GLN A 280 -6.54 0.07 -26.33
CA GLN A 280 -6.67 -1.32 -26.79
C GLN A 280 -5.34 -2.07 -26.67
N ASN A 281 -5.43 -3.37 -26.35
CA ASN A 281 -4.26 -4.23 -26.27
C ASN A 281 -3.62 -4.39 -27.66
N ASN A 282 -2.31 -4.13 -27.77
CA ASN A 282 -1.54 -4.47 -28.96
C ASN A 282 -0.90 -5.85 -28.78
N PRO A 283 -1.35 -6.90 -29.48
CA PRO A 283 -0.84 -8.26 -29.32
C PRO A 283 0.65 -8.43 -29.64
N TYR A 284 1.22 -7.49 -30.40
CA TYR A 284 2.62 -7.52 -30.84
C TYR A 284 3.55 -6.64 -30.00
N ALA A 285 3.03 -6.03 -28.92
CA ALA A 285 3.86 -5.25 -28.02
C ALA A 285 4.94 -6.11 -27.35
N SER A 286 6.13 -5.53 -27.14
CA SER A 286 7.22 -6.23 -26.48
C SER A 286 6.90 -6.47 -25.01
N LYS A 287 7.43 -7.55 -24.42
CA LYS A 287 7.28 -7.84 -22.97
C LYS A 287 7.86 -6.74 -22.06
N LYS A 288 8.73 -5.88 -22.58
CA LYS A 288 9.28 -4.74 -21.83
C LYS A 288 8.28 -3.59 -21.75
N ASP A 289 7.50 -3.40 -22.81
CA ASP A 289 6.55 -2.29 -22.93
C ASP A 289 5.14 -2.67 -22.48
N PHE A 290 4.85 -3.97 -22.43
CA PHE A 290 3.55 -4.51 -22.06
C PHE A 290 3.67 -5.83 -21.29
N ASP A 291 3.10 -5.83 -20.08
CA ASP A 291 2.94 -7.03 -19.26
C ASP A 291 1.46 -7.42 -19.19
N LEU A 292 1.14 -8.55 -19.82
CA LEU A 292 -0.24 -9.06 -19.89
C LEU A 292 -0.78 -9.43 -18.51
N GLU A 293 0.06 -9.99 -17.63
CA GLU A 293 -0.37 -10.45 -16.30
C GLU A 293 -0.86 -9.26 -15.46
N TRP A 294 -0.11 -8.16 -15.42
CA TRP A 294 -0.53 -6.93 -14.73
C TRP A 294 -1.73 -6.25 -15.38
N ALA A 295 -1.81 -6.23 -16.72
CA ALA A 295 -2.99 -5.69 -17.40
C ALA A 295 -4.27 -6.46 -17.03
N GLU A 296 -4.21 -7.79 -16.96
CA GLU A 296 -5.33 -8.63 -16.53
C GLU A 296 -5.67 -8.44 -15.05
N ILE A 297 -4.65 -8.32 -14.18
CA ILE A 297 -4.83 -8.03 -12.75
C ILE A 297 -5.64 -6.75 -12.57
N LEU A 298 -5.33 -5.68 -13.32
CA LEU A 298 -5.99 -4.38 -13.20
C LEU A 298 -7.45 -4.39 -13.68
N ARG A 299 -7.82 -5.29 -14.60
CA ARG A 299 -9.19 -5.43 -15.13
C ARG A 299 -10.09 -6.34 -14.30
N ARG A 300 -9.51 -7.20 -13.45
CA ARG A 300 -10.25 -8.28 -12.79
C ARG A 300 -11.27 -7.75 -11.77
N ASN A 301 -12.38 -8.48 -11.62
CA ASN A 301 -13.44 -8.28 -10.64
C ASN A 301 -14.01 -6.85 -10.61
N GLY A 302 -14.26 -6.24 -11.77
CA GLY A 302 -14.81 -4.87 -11.87
C GLY A 302 -13.75 -3.77 -12.02
N GLY A 303 -12.48 -4.15 -12.09
CA GLY A 303 -11.37 -3.29 -12.45
C GLY A 303 -11.04 -2.18 -11.45
N ILE A 304 -9.92 -1.50 -11.71
CA ILE A 304 -9.52 -0.29 -10.95
C ILE A 304 -10.02 0.94 -11.67
N LYS A 305 -10.69 1.85 -10.95
CA LYS A 305 -11.21 3.09 -11.53
C LYS A 305 -10.08 4.11 -11.71
N PRO A 306 -9.76 4.54 -12.94
CA PRO A 306 -8.80 5.61 -13.16
C PRO A 306 -9.41 6.97 -12.80
N TYR A 307 -8.65 7.79 -12.08
CA TYR A 307 -8.96 9.21 -11.86
C TYR A 307 -7.85 10.07 -12.43
N ASN A 308 -8.14 10.80 -13.50
CA ASN A 308 -7.16 11.69 -14.13
C ASN A 308 -7.22 13.08 -13.49
N LEU A 309 -6.15 13.47 -12.80
CA LEU A 309 -6.03 14.79 -12.19
C LEU A 309 -5.98 15.86 -13.27
N LYS A 310 -6.58 17.01 -12.98
CA LYS A 310 -6.56 18.17 -13.86
C LYS A 310 -5.54 19.19 -13.36
N GLY A 311 -5.08 20.05 -14.27
CA GLY A 311 -4.32 21.24 -13.89
C GLY A 311 -5.16 22.15 -13.00
N PHE A 312 -4.49 22.97 -12.19
CA PHE A 312 -5.18 23.95 -11.35
C PHE A 312 -5.98 24.94 -12.21
N SER A 313 -7.17 25.29 -11.71
CA SER A 313 -7.98 26.34 -12.31
C SER A 313 -7.35 27.73 -12.06
N TYR A 314 -7.81 28.73 -12.82
CA TYR A 314 -7.35 30.12 -12.64
C TYR A 314 -7.51 30.63 -11.20
N ASN A 315 -8.55 30.21 -10.49
CA ASN A 315 -8.79 30.61 -9.09
C ASN A 315 -7.91 29.85 -8.08
N GLU A 316 -7.33 28.72 -8.49
CA GLU A 316 -6.46 27.88 -7.65
C GLU A 316 -4.98 28.20 -7.84
N THR A 317 -4.64 28.93 -8.91
CA THR A 317 -3.29 29.40 -9.25
C THR A 317 -3.03 30.76 -8.62
#